data_AF-V4P1H0-F1
#
_entry.id   AF-V4P1H0-F1
#
_cell.length_a   1.000
_cell.length_b   1.000
_cell.length_c   1.000
_cell.angle_alpha   90.00
_cell.angle_beta   90.00
_cell.angle_gamma   90.00
#
_symmetry.space_group_name_H-M   'P 1'
#
loop_
_entity.id
_entity.type
_entity.pdbx_description
1 polymer ?
#
loop_
_entity_poly.entity_id
_entity_poly.type
_entity_poly.pdbx_seq_one_letter_code
_entity_poly.pdbx_strand_id
1 'polypeptide(L)' 'MVATASGFDNAAVPTNVPDLAVRLLLAGNAFVLNKRVAIDAANPPTLQAVPIKRPGAGLTPQAFSANATLLADYQ' A
#
# COMPACT_ATOMS: atom_id res chain seq x y z
N MET A 1 -4.31 -9.89 -10.37
CA MET A 1 -2.93 -9.69 -9.91
C MET A 1 -2.99 -9.29 -8.45
N VAL A 2 -2.31 -9.99 -7.55
CA VAL A 2 -2.25 -9.63 -6.12
C VAL A 2 -0.85 -9.12 -5.85
N ALA A 3 -0.72 -7.90 -5.33
CA ALA A 3 0.59 -7.33 -5.04
C ALA A 3 1.24 -8.08 -3.87
N THR A 4 2.51 -8.47 -4.04
CA THR A 4 3.35 -8.90 -2.92
C THR A 4 3.91 -7.65 -2.24
N ALA A 5 3.93 -7.65 -0.92
CA ALA A 5 4.42 -6.50 -0.16
C ALA A 5 5.89 -6.20 -0.45
N SER A 6 6.29 -4.94 -0.25
CA SER A 6 7.69 -4.54 -0.32
C SER A 6 8.53 -5.31 0.71
N GLY A 7 9.80 -5.56 0.40
CA GLY A 7 10.70 -6.29 1.31
C GLY A 7 11.05 -5.55 2.61
N PHE A 8 10.53 -4.34 2.84
CA PHE A 8 10.82 -3.52 4.02
C PHE A 8 9.56 -2.98 4.71
N ASP A 9 8.38 -3.27 4.18
CA ASP A 9 7.09 -2.84 4.72
C ASP A 9 5.95 -3.72 4.19
N ASN A 10 5.22 -4.37 5.09
CA ASN A 10 4.14 -5.30 4.79
C ASN A 10 2.81 -4.65 4.35
N ALA A 11 2.68 -3.33 4.54
CA ALA A 11 1.55 -2.53 4.10
C ALA A 11 1.90 -1.72 2.84
N ALA A 12 3.07 -1.91 2.25
CA ALA A 12 3.52 -1.15 1.09
C ALA A 12 3.60 -1.98 -0.20
N VAL A 13 3.02 -1.44 -1.26
CA VAL A 13 3.09 -1.96 -2.62
C VAL A 13 4.43 -1.53 -3.23
N PRO A 14 5.25 -2.44 -3.77
CA PRO A 14 6.49 -2.08 -4.43
C PRO A 14 6.21 -1.22 -5.67
N THR A 15 7.09 -0.26 -5.94
CA THR A 15 7.07 0.50 -7.19
C THR A 15 8.04 -0.11 -8.21
N ASN A 16 8.06 0.42 -9.43
CA ASN A 16 9.13 0.18 -10.41
C ASN A 16 10.49 0.81 -10.02
N VAL A 17 10.57 1.56 -8.92
CA VAL A 17 11.80 2.18 -8.40
C VAL A 17 12.26 1.39 -7.17
N PRO A 18 13.49 0.83 -7.18
CA PRO A 18 14.05 0.16 -6.01
C PRO A 18 14.01 1.06 -4.77
N ASP A 19 13.77 0.45 -3.61
CA ASP A 19 13.72 1.12 -2.30
C ASP A 19 12.63 2.20 -2.14
N LEU A 20 11.77 2.40 -3.15
CA LEU A 20 10.55 3.21 -3.09
C LEU A 20 9.32 2.29 -3.13
N ALA A 21 8.39 2.50 -2.21
CA ALA A 21 7.13 1.78 -2.14
C ALA A 21 5.98 2.75 -1.86
N VAL A 22 4.75 2.31 -2.08
CA VAL A 22 3.54 3.07 -1.72
C VAL A 22 2.85 2.34 -0.55
N ARG A 23 2.91 2.91 0.64
CA ARG A 23 2.19 2.40 1.82
C ARG A 23 0.72 2.70 1.71
N LEU A 24 -0.11 1.69 1.90
CA LEU A 24 -1.56 1.84 2.02
C LEU A 24 -1.94 2.09 3.48
N LEU A 25 -2.78 3.10 3.70
CA LEU A 25 -3.40 3.36 5.00
C LEU A 25 -4.91 3.26 4.88
N LEU A 26 -5.56 2.65 5.86
CA LEU A 26 -7.01 2.63 6.02
C LEU A 26 -7.37 3.40 7.29
N ALA A 27 -8.10 4.51 7.13
CA ALA A 27 -8.38 5.45 8.21
C ALA A 27 -7.10 5.86 8.99
N GLY A 28 -6.02 6.16 8.26
CA GLY A 28 -4.73 6.56 8.82
C GLY A 28 -3.86 5.43 9.38
N ASN A 29 -4.38 4.21 9.50
CA ASN A 29 -3.65 3.04 10.03
C ASN A 29 -3.07 2.19 8.89
N ALA A 30 -1.94 1.53 9.13
CA ALA A 30 -1.31 0.66 8.13
C ALA A 30 -2.27 -0.44 7.64
N PHE A 31 -2.55 -0.45 6.34
CA PHE A 31 -3.36 -1.49 5.72
C PHE A 31 -2.46 -2.60 5.19
N VAL A 32 -2.21 -3.60 6.05
CA VAL A 32 -1.35 -4.75 5.72
C VAL A 32 -1.92 -5.48 4.51
N LEU A 33 -1.10 -5.67 3.49
CA LEU A 33 -1.50 -6.32 2.24
C LEU A 33 -1.93 -7.76 2.50
N ASN A 34 -2.90 -8.23 1.70
CA ASN A 34 -3.44 -9.59 1.75
C ASN A 34 -4.08 -9.97 3.10
N LYS A 35 -4.42 -8.98 3.94
CA LYS A 35 -5.17 -9.15 5.17
C LYS A 35 -6.58 -8.56 5.00
N ARG A 36 -7.60 -9.40 5.24
CA ARG A 36 -9.00 -8.94 5.24
C ARG A 36 -9.28 -8.03 6.42
N VAL A 37 -10.14 -7.05 6.20
CA VAL A 37 -10.66 -6.12 7.21
C VAL A 37 -12.17 -6.00 7.01
N ALA A 38 -12.91 -5.86 8.11
CA ALA A 38 -14.33 -5.56 8.02
C ALA A 38 -14.52 -4.09 7.64
N ILE A 39 -15.47 -3.82 6.76
CA ILE A 39 -15.82 -2.47 6.30
C ILE A 39 -17.28 -2.22 6.67
N ASP A 40 -17.53 -1.13 7.39
CA ASP A 40 -18.87 -0.58 7.50
C ASP A 40 -19.19 0.16 6.19
N ALA A 41 -20.08 -0.41 5.38
CA ALA A 41 -20.48 0.18 4.10
C ALA A 41 -21.28 1.48 4.26
N ALA A 42 -21.91 1.70 5.43
CA ALA A 42 -22.61 2.95 5.71
C ALA A 42 -21.64 4.10 6.06
N ASN A 43 -20.46 3.76 6.61
CA ASN A 43 -19.42 4.71 6.98
C ASN A 43 -18.05 4.25 6.42
N PRO A 44 -17.85 4.32 5.10
CA PRO A 44 -16.65 3.77 4.49
C PRO A 44 -15.39 4.51 4.95
N PRO A 45 -14.30 3.80 5.30
CA PRO A 45 -13.05 4.43 5.71
C PRO A 45 -12.33 5.06 4.51
N THR A 46 -11.51 6.08 4.77
CA THR A 46 -10.61 6.64 3.76
C THR A 46 -9.44 5.70 3.51
N LEU A 47 -9.20 5.37 2.24
CA LEU A 47 -7.98 4.71 1.79
C LEU A 47 -6.98 5.76 1.31
N GLN A 48 -5.74 5.67 1.79
CA GLN A 48 -4.66 6.59 1.43
C GLN A 48 -3.48 5.82 0.84
N ALA A 49 -2.81 6.43 -0.13
CA ALA A 49 -1.59 5.93 -0.76
C ALA A 49 -0.45 6.91 -0.45
N VAL A 50 0.53 6.47 0.35
CA VAL A 50 1.62 7.32 0.83
C VAL A 50 2.95 6.79 0.31
N PRO A 51 3.69 7.52 -0.55
CA PRO A 51 5.03 7.14 -0.96
C PRO A 51 5.97 7.07 0.26
N ILE A 52 6.71 5.98 0.39
CA ILE A 52 7.71 5.77 1.43
C ILE A 52 9.00 5.24 0.83
N LYS A 53 10.13 5.53 1.48
CA LYS A 53 11.44 4.97 1.11
C LYS A 53 11.94 4.02 2.17
N ARG A 54 12.73 3.01 1.78
CA ARG A 54 13.46 2.17 2.74
C ARG A 54 14.33 3.06 3.64
N PRO A 55 14.35 2.84 4.97
CA PRO A 55 15.26 3.56 5.86
C PRO A 55 16.71 3.48 5.36
N GLY A 56 17.41 4.61 5.37
CA GLY A 56 18.78 4.71 4.87
C GLY A 56 18.96 4.76 3.34
N ALA A 57 17.92 4.51 2.54
CA ALA A 57 18.05 4.57 1.08
C ALA A 57 18.14 6.03 0.57
N GLY A 58 19.01 6.23 -0.42
CA GLY A 58 19.04 7.43 -1.27
C GLY A 58 18.22 7.17 -2.53
N LEU A 59 17.34 8.10 -2.90
CA LEU A 59 16.52 8.00 -4.10
C LEU A 59 16.92 9.07 -5.11
N THR A 60 17.09 8.66 -6.37
CA THR A 60 17.23 9.59 -7.49
C THR A 60 15.84 10.01 -7.99
N PRO A 61 15.58 11.30 -8.23
CA PRO A 61 14.31 11.75 -8.80
C PRO A 61 14.02 11.06 -10.14
N GLN A 62 12.85 10.40 -10.23
CA GLN A 62 12.35 9.77 -11.44
C GLN A 62 10.85 9.51 -11.33
N ALA A 63 10.20 9.22 -12.46
CA ALA A 63 8.80 8.77 -12.46
C ALA A 63 8.69 7.37 -11.85
N PHE A 64 7.61 7.13 -11.08
CA PHE A 64 7.33 5.83 -10.50
C PHE A 64 5.86 5.44 -10.63
N SER A 65 5.59 4.14 -10.58
CA SER A 65 4.26 3.55 -10.57
C SER A 65 4.20 2.35 -9.63
N ALA A 66 3.03 2.11 -9.04
CA ALA A 66 2.71 0.94 -8.25
C ALA A 66 1.28 0.50 -8.59
N ASN A 67 1.05 -0.81 -8.59
CA ASN A 67 -0.26 -1.39 -8.91
C ASN A 67 -0.65 -2.42 -7.86
N ALA A 68 -1.89 -2.35 -7.38
CA ALA A 68 -2.49 -3.33 -6.49
C ALA A 68 -3.98 -3.47 -6.80
N THR A 69 -4.56 -4.62 -6.45
CA THR A 69 -6.00 -4.89 -6.60
C THR A 69 -6.61 -5.00 -5.22
N LEU A 70 -7.68 -4.23 -4.98
CA LEU A 70 -8.53 -4.40 -3.81
C LEU A 70 -9.61 -5.44 -4.12
N LEU A 71 -9.81 -6.36 -3.19
CA LEU A 71 -10.91 -7.32 -3.23
C LEU A 71 -11.93 -6.92 -2.17
N ALA A 72 -13.17 -6.74 -2.58
CA ALA A 72 -14.31 -6.54 -1.70
C ALA A 72 -15.28 -7.71 -1.88
N ASP A 73 -15.58 -8.40 -0.78
CA ASP A 73 -16.60 -9.45 -0.73
C ASP A 73 -17.73 -8.96 0.17
N TYR A 74 -18.97 -9.09 -0.29
CA TYR A 74 -20.16 -8.74 0.48
C TYR A 74 -20.59 -9.93 1.34
N GLN A 75 -20.95 -9.66 2.59
CA GLN A 75 -21.49 -10.64 3.53
C GLN A 75 -22.98 -10.40 3.74
#